data_AF-A0A4Q3TTC3-F1
#
_entry.id   AF-A0A4Q3TTC3-F1
#
_cell.length_a   1.000
_cell.length_b   1.000
_cell.length_c   1.000
_cell.angle_alpha   90.00
_cell.angle_beta   90.00
_cell.angle_gamma   90.00
#
_symmetry.space_group_name_H-M   'P 1'
#
loop_
_entity.id
_entity.type
_entity.pdbx_description
1 polymer ?
#
loop_
_entity_poly.entity_id
_entity_poly.type
_entity_poly.pdbx_seq_one_letter_code
_entity_poly.pdbx_strand_id
1 'polypeptide(L)'
;MTLARSERPWRLVSGAVGLAALILQYVLMVATHADALIARTVNFFSFFTILTNILVTAAFVIPAVAPRGALWRWADSEGVRAATTMYAVVVGLVYHFLLASSWSPQGWD
;
A
#
# COMPACT_ATOMS: atom_id res chain seq x y z
N MET A 1 14.36 15.79 12.84
CA MET A 1 13.87 14.98 13.97
C MET A 1 14.50 13.59 13.86
N THR A 2 15.53 13.29 14.65
CA THR A 2 16.17 11.98 14.69
C THR A 2 15.17 11.00 15.32
N LEU A 3 14.72 10.01 14.54
CA LEU A 3 13.71 9.04 14.99
C LEU A 3 14.11 8.42 16.34
N ALA A 4 13.17 8.37 17.29
CA ALA A 4 13.34 7.57 18.49
C ALA A 4 13.61 6.12 18.05
N ARG A 5 14.62 5.49 18.65
CA ARG A 5 15.10 4.14 18.30
C ARG A 5 13.98 3.08 18.31
N SER A 6 12.88 3.35 19.01
CA SER A 6 11.68 2.52 19.15
C SER A 6 10.71 2.52 17.95
N GLU A 7 10.70 3.54 17.09
CA GLU A 7 9.74 3.61 15.97
C GLU A 7 10.19 2.87 14.71
N ARG A 8 11.51 2.74 14.54
CA ARG A 8 12.14 2.05 13.41
C ARG A 8 11.64 0.61 13.20
N PRO A 9 11.54 -0.26 14.22
CA PRO A 9 11.05 -1.62 14.00
C PRO A 9 9.61 -1.65 13.46
N TRP A 10 8.73 -0.79 13.97
CA TRP A 10 7.34 -0.73 13.51
C TRP A 10 7.22 -0.29 12.04
N ARG A 11 8.02 0.70 11.63
CA ARG A 11 8.06 1.15 10.24
C ARG A 11 8.59 0.07 9.31
N LEU A 12 9.63 -0.67 9.73
CA LEU A 12 10.18 -1.76 8.95
C LEU A 12 9.21 -2.93 8.78
N VAL A 13 8.54 -3.36 9.86
CA VAL A 13 7.55 -4.44 9.81
C VAL A 13 6.38 -4.04 8.92
N SER A 14 5.80 -2.86 9.14
CA SER A 14 4.65 -2.39 8.36
C SER A 14 5.02 -2.21 6.88
N GLY A 15 6.20 -1.66 6.61
CA GLY A 15 6.73 -1.52 5.26
C GLY A 15 6.98 -2.87 4.58
N ALA A 16 7.53 -3.85 5.29
CA ALA A 16 7.77 -5.20 4.78
C ALA A 16 6.45 -5.92 4.44
N VAL A 17 5.45 -5.83 5.31
CA VAL A 17 4.11 -6.38 5.06
C VAL A 17 3.48 -5.73 3.84
N GLY A 18 3.54 -4.40 3.74
CA GLY A 18 3.02 -3.66 2.59
C GLY A 18 3.69 -4.05 1.27
N LEU A 19 5.03 -4.15 1.26
CA LEU A 19 5.79 -4.59 0.09
C LEU A 19 5.43 -6.03 -0.29
N ALA A 20 5.37 -6.95 0.68
CA ALA A 20 5.01 -8.34 0.44
C ALA A 20 3.59 -8.46 -0.17
N ALA A 21 2.62 -7.73 0.38
CA ALA A 21 1.26 -7.70 -0.12
C ALA A 21 1.18 -7.15 -1.55
N LEU A 22 1.90 -6.06 -1.86
CA LEU A 22 1.93 -5.45 -3.20
C LEU A 22 2.59 -6.36 -4.23
N ILE A 23 3.71 -7.01 -3.87
CA ILE A 23 4.39 -7.98 -4.73
C ILE A 23 3.48 -9.17 -5.00
N LEU A 24 2.87 -9.74 -3.95
CA LEU A 24 1.95 -10.87 -4.08
C LEU A 24 0.76 -10.50 -4.98
N GLN A 25 0.13 -9.35 -4.74
CA GLN A 25 -0.99 -8.85 -5.55
C GLN A 25 -0.61 -8.69 -7.02
N TYR A 26 0.59 -8.17 -7.32
CA TYR A 26 1.07 -8.01 -8.69
C TYR A 26 1.33 -9.36 -9.35
N VAL A 27 2.03 -10.27 -8.67
CA VAL A 27 2.32 -11.62 -9.16
C VAL A 27 1.02 -12.36 -9.47
N LEU A 28 0.04 -12.34 -8.55
CA LEU A 28 -1.26 -12.99 -8.78
C LEU A 28 -2.01 -12.38 -9.97
N MET A 29 -1.97 -11.05 -10.12
CA MET A 29 -2.64 -10.37 -11.24
C MET A 29 -2.02 -10.74 -12.59
N VAL A 30 -0.70 -10.86 -12.67
CA VAL A 30 0.02 -11.21 -13.91
C VAL A 30 0.00 -12.71 -14.20
N ALA A 31 0.14 -13.56 -13.17
CA ALA A 31 0.22 -15.01 -13.32
C ALA A 31 -1.03 -15.63 -13.94
N THR A 32 -2.20 -15.01 -13.77
CA THR A 32 -3.44 -15.51 -14.37
C THR A 32 -3.49 -15.37 -15.89
N HIS A 33 -2.76 -14.42 -16.49
CA HIS A 33 -2.79 -14.10 -17.93
C HIS A 33 -1.44 -13.54 -18.39
N ALA A 34 -0.44 -14.43 -18.52
CA ALA A 34 0.95 -14.05 -18.79
C ALA A 34 1.18 -13.38 -20.16
N ASP A 35 0.28 -13.60 -21.12
CA ASP A 35 0.30 -13.03 -22.47
C ASP A 35 -0.04 -11.52 -22.51
N ALA A 36 -0.64 -10.98 -21.44
CA ALA A 36 -1.10 -9.59 -21.37
C ALA A 36 -0.35 -8.75 -20.31
N LEU A 37 0.96 -8.97 -20.14
CA LEU A 37 1.76 -8.34 -19.07
C LEU A 37 1.57 -6.82 -18.98
N ILE A 38 1.73 -6.09 -20.10
CA ILE A 38 1.61 -4.62 -20.11
C ILE A 38 0.21 -4.19 -19.67
N ALA A 39 -0.84 -4.82 -20.20
CA ALA A 39 -2.21 -4.49 -19.84
C ALA A 39 -2.50 -4.78 -18.36
N ARG A 40 -1.93 -5.86 -17.79
CA ARG A 40 -2.04 -6.18 -16.35
C ARG A 40 -1.28 -5.19 -15.48
N THR A 41 -0.09 -4.75 -15.91
CA THR A 41 0.65 -3.69 -15.22
C THR A 41 -0.14 -2.38 -15.21
N VAL A 42 -0.72 -1.98 -16.34
CA VAL A 42 -1.59 -0.78 -16.40
C VAL A 42 -2.79 -0.94 -15.47
N ASN A 43 -3.46 -2.09 -15.49
CA ASN A 43 -4.58 -2.37 -14.58
C ASN A 43 -4.16 -2.28 -13.12
N PHE A 44 -3.02 -2.86 -12.74
CA PHE A 44 -2.49 -2.80 -11.37
C PHE A 44 -2.36 -1.35 -10.88
N PHE A 45 -1.84 -0.45 -11.71
CA PHE A 45 -1.70 0.97 -11.36
C PHE A 45 -2.98 1.80 -11.60
N SER A 46 -4.07 1.20 -12.09
CA SER A 46 -5.34 1.90 -12.31
C SER A 46 -6.28 1.82 -11.10
N PHE A 47 -6.07 0.89 -10.18
CA PHE A 47 -6.90 0.76 -8.99
C PHE A 47 -6.48 1.76 -7.91
N PHE A 48 -7.42 2.61 -7.50
CA PHE A 48 -7.22 3.58 -6.42
C PHE A 48 -6.75 2.91 -5.11
N THR A 49 -7.28 1.73 -4.77
CA THR A 49 -6.87 0.96 -3.59
C THR A 49 -5.40 0.54 -3.66
N ILE A 50 -4.92 0.13 -4.84
CA ILE A 50 -3.51 -0.27 -5.03
C ILE A 50 -2.60 0.95 -4.89
N LEU A 51 -2.94 2.06 -5.53
CA LEU A 51 -2.20 3.33 -5.40
C LEU A 51 -2.14 3.80 -3.94
N THR A 52 -3.26 3.68 -3.21
CA THR A 52 -3.33 4.01 -1.77
C THR A 52 -2.40 3.11 -0.95
N ASN A 53 -2.40 1.80 -1.20
CA ASN A 53 -1.51 0.86 -0.50
C ASN A 53 -0.02 1.11 -0.82
N ILE A 54 0.30 1.53 -2.05
CA ILE A 54 1.65 1.96 -2.43
C ILE A 54 2.07 3.19 -1.62
N LEU A 55 1.20 4.21 -1.50
CA LEU A 55 1.47 5.41 -0.70
C LEU A 55 1.69 5.08 0.78
N VAL A 56 0.82 4.25 1.37
CA VAL A 56 0.96 3.78 2.75
C VAL A 56 2.29 3.06 2.95
N THR A 57 2.63 2.13 2.06
CA THR A 57 3.89 1.38 2.12
C THR A 57 5.09 2.32 1.99
N ALA A 58 5.05 3.27 1.06
CA ALA A 58 6.10 4.27 0.87
C ALA A 58 6.30 5.15 2.12
N ALA A 59 5.21 5.57 2.77
CA ALA A 59 5.26 6.38 4.01
C ALA A 59 5.97 5.66 5.17
N PHE A 60 5.92 4.31 5.20
CA PHE A 60 6.65 3.51 6.19
C PHE A 60 8.08 3.19 5.76
N VAL A 61 8.29 2.77 4.50
CA VAL A 61 9.58 2.30 3.99
C VAL A 61 10.58 3.44 3.83
N ILE A 62 10.18 4.57 3.23
CA ILE A 62 11.10 5.66 2.89
C ILE A 62 11.82 6.19 4.13
N PRO A 63 11.13 6.52 5.24
CA PRO A 63 11.81 6.99 6.45
C PRO A 63 12.65 5.93 7.18
N ALA A 64 12.36 4.65 6.96
CA ALA A 64 13.11 3.56 7.54
C ALA A 64 14.44 3.30 6.80
N VAL A 65 14.42 3.32 5.46
CA VAL A 65 15.56 2.93 4.60
C VAL A 65 16.40 4.15 4.17
N ALA A 66 15.76 5.28 3.89
CA ALA A 66 16.42 6.50 3.42
C ALA A 66 16.08 7.67 4.34
N PRO A 67 16.68 7.77 5.55
CA PRO A 67 16.29 8.75 6.56
C PRO A 67 16.75 10.20 6.27
N ARG A 68 17.13 10.50 5.02
CA ARG A 68 17.63 11.80 4.56
C ARG A 68 17.25 12.01 3.09
N GLY A 69 17.21 13.27 2.65
CA GLY A 69 16.96 13.64 1.25
C GLY A 69 15.53 14.11 0.96
N ALA A 70 15.24 14.36 -0.33
CA ALA A 70 13.95 14.92 -0.77
C ALA A 70 12.79 13.93 -0.57
N LEU A 71 13.00 12.64 -0.87
CA LEU A 71 11.99 11.59 -0.69
C LEU A 71 11.60 11.42 0.79
N TRP A 72 12.59 11.47 1.68
CA TRP A 72 12.35 11.45 3.12
C TRP A 72 11.47 12.63 3.56
N ARG A 73 11.83 13.86 3.18
CA ARG A 73 11.05 15.06 3.52
C ARG A 73 9.63 15.00 2.98
N TRP A 74 9.45 14.49 1.76
CA TRP A 74 8.14 14.29 1.18
C TRP A 74 7.30 13.29 2.00
N ALA A 75 7.84 12.10 2.26
CA ALA A 75 7.14 11.04 2.99
C ALA A 75 6.86 11.40 4.46
N ASP A 76 7.76 12.14 5.11
CA ASP A 76 7.64 12.57 6.50
C ASP A 76 6.78 13.84 6.66
N SER A 77 6.44 14.52 5.55
CA SER A 77 5.62 15.73 5.61
C SER A 77 4.20 15.43 6.13
N GLU A 78 3.68 16.34 6.95
CA GLU A 78 2.35 16.23 7.54
C GLU A 78 1.26 16.12 6.47
N GLY A 79 1.36 16.91 5.40
CA GLY A 79 0.40 16.90 4.30
C GLY A 79 0.32 15.55 3.58
N VAL A 80 1.47 14.92 3.27
CA VAL A 80 1.49 13.61 2.61
C VAL A 80 0.93 12.53 3.52
N ARG A 81 1.28 12.55 4.81
CA ARG A 81 0.75 11.59 5.80
C ARG A 81 -0.75 11.75 6.01
N ALA A 82 -1.25 12.98 6.10
CA ALA A 82 -2.68 13.27 6.23
C ALA A 82 -3.46 12.82 4.99
N ALA A 83 -2.97 13.15 3.78
CA ALA A 83 -3.60 12.73 2.54
C ALA A 83 -3.63 11.20 2.38
N THR A 84 -2.52 10.54 2.69
CA THR A 84 -2.43 9.07 2.64
C THR A 84 -3.40 8.41 3.63
N THR A 85 -3.51 8.96 4.84
CA THR A 85 -4.46 8.48 5.85
C THR A 85 -5.90 8.68 5.39
N MET A 86 -6.21 9.84 4.82
CA MET A 86 -7.54 10.14 4.28
C MET A 86 -7.94 9.16 3.17
N TYR A 87 -7.03 8.86 2.25
CA TYR A 87 -7.28 7.87 1.20
C TYR A 87 -7.52 6.47 1.77
N ALA A 88 -6.73 6.05 2.76
CA ALA A 88 -6.93 4.77 3.44
C ALA A 88 -8.29 4.71 4.15
N VAL A 89 -8.71 5.81 4.80
CA VAL A 89 -10.04 5.93 5.41
C VAL A 89 -11.14 5.80 4.34
N VAL A 90 -11.02 6.52 3.22
CA VAL A 90 -11.99 6.41 2.11
C VAL A 90 -12.10 4.97 1.62
N VAL A 91 -10.97 4.27 1.40
CA VAL A 91 -10.97 2.85 1.02
C VAL A 91 -11.71 2.00 2.07
N GLY A 92 -11.44 2.21 3.35
CA GLY A 92 -12.09 1.49 4.44
C GLY A 92 -13.61 1.73 4.50
N LEU A 93 -14.04 2.98 4.31
CA LEU A 93 -15.47 3.33 4.27
C LEU A 93 -16.17 2.72 3.06
N VAL A 94 -15.57 2.85 1.87
CA VAL A 94 -16.10 2.22 0.64
C VAL A 94 -16.21 0.72 0.82
N TYR A 95 -15.19 0.08 1.38
CA TYR A 95 -15.23 -1.35 1.69
C TYR A 95 -16.41 -1.67 2.63
N HIS A 96 -16.51 -0.97 3.77
CA HIS A 96 -17.50 -1.28 4.79
C HIS A 96 -18.94 -1.08 4.29
N PHE A 97 -19.21 0.02 3.60
CA PHE A 97 -20.58 0.36 3.20
C PHE A 97 -21.03 -0.30 1.90
N LEU A 98 -20.12 -0.59 0.98
CA LEU A 98 -20.49 -1.09 -0.35
C LEU A 98 -20.09 -2.55 -0.59
N LEU A 99 -18.92 -2.98 -0.10
CA LEU A 99 -18.38 -4.30 -0.42
C LEU A 99 -18.59 -5.34 0.69
N ALA A 100 -18.60 -4.92 1.96
CA ALA A 100 -18.63 -5.86 3.08
C ALA A 100 -19.90 -6.71 3.09
N SER A 101 -21.06 -6.15 2.73
CA SER A 101 -22.32 -6.88 2.64
C SER A 101 -22.39 -7.84 1.45
N SER A 102 -21.55 -7.65 0.43
CA SER A 102 -21.48 -8.52 -0.76
C SER A 102 -20.51 -9.69 -0.59
N TRP A 103 -19.75 -9.71 0.51
CA TRP A 103 -18.76 -10.74 0.73
C TRP A 103 -19.43 -12.08 1.09
N SER A 104 -19.41 -13.01 0.13
CA SER A 104 -19.81 -14.41 0.31
C SER A 104 -18.57 -15.32 0.19
N PRO A 105 -17.86 -15.62 1.30
CA PRO A 105 -16.69 -16.49 1.25
C PRO A 105 -17.11 -17.89 0.78
N GLN A 106 -16.58 -18.32 -0.37
CA GLN A 106 -16.65 -19.69 -0.84
C GLN A 106 -15.32 -20.35 -0.46
N GLY A 107 -15.39 -21.44 0.30
CA GLY A 107 -14.23 -22.18 0.77
C GLY A 107 -13.61 -23.07 -0.31
N TRP A 108 -12.61 -23.85 0.09
CA TRP A 108 -12.12 -24.98 -0.71
C TRP A 108 -12.97 -26.21 -0.37
N ASP A 109 -14.00 -26.46 -1.17
CA ASP A 109 -14.62 -27.80 -1.26
C ASP A 109 -13.86 -28.67 -2.27
#